data_AF-A0A4P5WUC8-F1
#
_entry.id   AF-A0A4P5WUC8-F1
#
_cell.length_a   1.000
_cell.length_b   1.000
_cell.length_c   1.000
_cell.angle_alpha   90.00
_cell.angle_beta   90.00
_cell.angle_gamma   90.00
#
_symmetry.space_group_name_H-M   'P 1'
#
loop_
_entity.id
_entity.type
_entity.pdbx_description
1 polymer ?
#
loop_
_entity_poly.entity_id
_entity_poly.type
_entity_poly.pdbx_seq_one_letter_code
_entity_poly.pdbx_strand_id
1 'polypeptide(L)'
;MPELTEGPGGPAGYARLVERYALKAMPNWHESFVAVGGVRRESIGPDGSVLEIYIPVYWPGDSDFDHLEFALKNDGTNLALLAEIFKVIDVDGLATFIAEAPFGKYRRRLWYLYEWLTEKRLPLDDMTSGNYIDLLPPEEYFTAPRGRRAPRQRINDNLLGFRSFAPLVRRTPDLETFAAANMGERCAALIADCPADVLARALAYLYTKETKSSFAIEREEPSPDRTERFVELLGRAHRENWCEKAKLVSLQNAIVDPRYRESDYRSVQNYVGESVSFGQERVHHVCPRPEQVSSLMAGLIAADGRLREAAIHPVIHAAAIGYGFVFTHPFDDGNGRIHRFLIHNVLAIRGFTPQEIIVPVSAAMLRDPQAYDASLEAFSRPLLEIVDYSLDAEGQMTVRSDRSEWYRFPDLTRQAEALFRFVEQTIERDLPEELAFLKGYDRTKRLMQEVVDLPARKLDLFIRLCQQNGGTLSAAKRQSQFSLLRDDEIARLEDAVRKGFAPPDGGGPS
;
A
#
# COMPACT_ATOMS: atom_id res chain seq x y z
N MET A 1 31.66 -15.66 -4.13
CA MET A 1 31.58 -15.25 -5.55
C MET A 1 32.18 -16.37 -6.37
N PRO A 2 31.42 -17.09 -7.20
CA PRO A 2 32.00 -17.96 -8.21
C PRO A 2 32.55 -17.09 -9.35
N GLU A 3 33.65 -17.53 -9.95
CA GLU A 3 34.35 -16.88 -11.06
C GLU A 3 33.44 -16.73 -12.30
N LEU A 4 33.63 -15.62 -13.02
CA LEU A 4 33.03 -15.35 -14.34
C LEU A 4 33.41 -16.47 -15.32
N THR A 5 32.49 -17.41 -15.57
CA THR A 5 32.60 -18.31 -16.71
C THR A 5 31.99 -17.61 -17.92
N GLU A 6 32.83 -17.13 -18.83
CA GLU A 6 32.41 -16.81 -20.20
C GLU A 6 32.08 -18.13 -20.92
N GLY A 7 30.78 -18.43 -21.05
CA GLY A 7 30.24 -19.62 -21.68
C GLY A 7 28.73 -19.76 -21.45
N PRO A 8 28.04 -20.69 -22.13
CA PRO A 8 26.61 -20.92 -21.97
C PRO A 8 26.31 -21.51 -20.58
N GLY A 9 26.10 -20.63 -19.61
CA GLY A 9 25.77 -20.97 -18.23
C GLY A 9 26.02 -19.80 -17.27
N GLY A 10 25.01 -19.40 -16.48
CA GLY A 10 25.11 -18.31 -15.52
C GLY A 10 23.88 -17.40 -15.50
N PRO A 11 23.98 -16.21 -14.87
CA PRO A 11 22.90 -15.22 -14.87
C PRO A 11 22.48 -14.83 -16.28
N ALA A 12 21.19 -14.60 -16.48
CA ALA A 12 20.58 -14.11 -17.72
C ALA A 12 19.67 -12.91 -17.43
N GLY A 13 19.23 -12.22 -18.49
CA GLY A 13 18.38 -11.05 -18.34
C GLY A 13 18.98 -9.95 -17.45
N TYR A 14 18.18 -9.41 -16.53
CA TYR A 14 18.65 -8.36 -15.61
C TYR A 14 19.76 -8.83 -14.68
N ALA A 15 19.72 -10.09 -14.20
CA ALA A 15 20.70 -10.61 -13.26
C ALA A 15 22.12 -10.55 -13.85
N ARG A 16 22.27 -10.86 -15.15
CA ARG A 16 23.54 -10.72 -15.87
C ARG A 16 24.04 -9.28 -15.91
N LEU A 17 23.16 -8.33 -16.21
CA LEU A 17 23.52 -6.91 -16.34
C LEU A 17 23.92 -6.33 -14.99
N VAL A 18 23.20 -6.69 -13.92
CA VAL A 18 23.53 -6.31 -12.54
C VAL A 18 24.90 -6.85 -12.15
N GLU A 19 25.19 -8.12 -12.43
CA GLU A 19 26.48 -8.73 -12.15
C GLU A 19 27.61 -8.09 -12.97
N ARG A 20 27.45 -8.00 -14.30
CA ARG A 20 28.45 -7.50 -15.25
C ARG A 20 28.91 -6.08 -14.93
N TYR A 21 27.98 -5.21 -14.50
CA TYR A 21 28.27 -3.82 -14.18
C TYR A 21 28.39 -3.55 -12.67
N ALA A 22 28.34 -4.59 -11.83
CA ALA A 22 28.34 -4.49 -10.37
C ALA A 22 27.32 -3.44 -9.86
N LEU A 23 26.12 -3.43 -10.43
CA LEU A 23 25.09 -2.46 -10.09
C LEU A 23 24.57 -2.71 -8.68
N LYS A 24 24.55 -1.66 -7.87
CA LYS A 24 23.83 -1.66 -6.58
C LYS A 24 22.35 -1.42 -6.83
N ALA A 25 21.58 -2.49 -6.96
CA ALA A 25 20.16 -2.48 -7.28
C ALA A 25 19.36 -3.36 -6.31
N MET A 26 18.09 -3.02 -6.09
CA MET A 26 17.17 -3.93 -5.41
C MET A 26 16.93 -5.15 -6.32
N PRO A 27 16.69 -6.34 -5.73
CA PRO A 27 16.38 -7.53 -6.50
C PRO A 27 15.13 -7.31 -7.36
N ASN A 28 15.13 -7.86 -8.56
CA ASN A 28 13.93 -7.92 -9.38
C ASN A 28 13.04 -9.06 -8.89
N TRP A 29 11.73 -8.96 -9.11
CA TRP A 29 10.79 -10.02 -8.69
C TRP A 29 11.04 -11.36 -9.40
N HIS A 30 11.64 -11.32 -10.60
CA HIS A 30 12.01 -12.49 -11.39
C HIS A 30 13.50 -12.42 -11.75
N GLU A 31 14.23 -13.46 -11.40
CA GLU A 31 15.64 -13.63 -11.73
C GLU A 31 15.85 -14.86 -12.60
N SER A 32 16.49 -14.65 -13.75
CA SER A 32 16.74 -15.70 -14.73
C SER A 32 18.19 -16.17 -14.71
N PHE A 33 18.38 -17.47 -14.78
CA PHE A 33 19.67 -18.14 -14.97
C PHE A 33 19.58 -19.15 -16.09
N VAL A 34 20.69 -19.44 -16.76
CA VAL A 34 20.79 -20.52 -17.74
C VAL A 34 21.75 -21.55 -17.19
N ALA A 35 21.32 -22.81 -17.12
CA ALA A 35 22.19 -23.92 -16.71
C ALA A 35 23.00 -24.44 -17.89
N VAL A 36 24.18 -25.00 -17.61
CA VAL A 36 25.06 -25.68 -18.60
C VAL A 36 24.41 -26.98 -19.13
N GLY A 37 23.41 -27.51 -18.42
CA GLY A 37 22.60 -28.65 -18.83
C GLY A 37 21.44 -28.89 -17.86
N GLY A 38 20.47 -29.73 -18.26
CA GLY A 38 19.34 -30.12 -17.42
C GLY A 38 17.98 -29.72 -18.00
N VAL A 39 16.98 -29.62 -17.13
CA VAL A 39 15.60 -29.22 -17.46
C VAL A 39 15.30 -27.83 -16.89
N ARG A 40 14.35 -27.13 -17.50
CA ARG A 40 13.85 -25.85 -17.00
C ARG A 40 13.25 -26.04 -15.60
N ARG A 41 13.60 -25.16 -14.67
CA ARG A 41 13.12 -25.21 -13.27
C ARG A 41 12.71 -23.82 -12.84
N GLU A 42 11.58 -23.72 -12.19
CA GLU A 42 11.09 -22.51 -11.56
C GLU A 42 10.96 -22.78 -10.06
N SER A 43 11.35 -21.79 -9.24
CA SER A 43 11.14 -21.80 -7.80
C SER A 43 10.56 -20.46 -7.37
N ILE A 44 9.52 -20.50 -6.55
CA ILE A 44 8.84 -19.31 -6.02
C ILE A 44 9.17 -19.18 -4.53
N GLY A 45 9.70 -18.03 -4.13
CA GLY A 45 10.00 -17.69 -2.74
C GLY A 45 8.74 -17.37 -1.92
N PRO A 46 8.85 -17.33 -0.58
CA PRO A 46 7.73 -16.95 0.31
C PRO A 46 7.23 -15.52 0.08
N ASP A 47 8.11 -14.64 -0.37
CA ASP A 47 7.83 -13.27 -0.79
C ASP A 47 7.43 -13.19 -2.27
N GLY A 48 7.09 -14.34 -2.87
CA GLY A 48 6.77 -14.60 -4.28
C GLY A 48 7.74 -13.98 -5.29
N SER A 49 9.00 -13.81 -4.90
CA SER A 49 10.10 -13.75 -5.86
C SER A 49 10.17 -15.05 -6.66
N VAL A 50 10.61 -14.97 -7.90
CA VAL A 50 10.73 -16.11 -8.81
C VAL A 50 12.18 -16.23 -9.22
N LEU A 51 12.77 -17.39 -8.96
CA LEU A 51 14.05 -17.78 -9.54
C LEU A 51 13.77 -18.84 -10.61
N GLU A 52 14.18 -18.54 -11.84
CA GLU A 52 13.98 -19.43 -12.96
C GLU A 52 15.29 -19.82 -13.64
N ILE A 53 15.50 -21.13 -13.76
CA ILE A 53 16.67 -21.74 -14.39
C ILE A 53 16.24 -22.34 -15.72
N TYR A 54 16.72 -21.74 -16.80
CA TYR A 54 16.49 -22.14 -18.17
C TYR A 54 17.56 -23.13 -18.66
N ILE A 55 17.23 -23.85 -19.74
CA ILE A 55 18.16 -24.78 -20.42
C ILE A 55 19.05 -24.02 -21.43
N PRO A 56 20.19 -24.59 -21.88
CA PRO A 56 21.19 -23.87 -22.68
C PRO A 56 20.67 -23.14 -23.93
N VAL A 57 19.62 -23.66 -24.59
CA VAL A 57 19.06 -23.02 -25.81
C VAL A 57 18.42 -21.66 -25.54
N TYR A 58 18.17 -21.29 -24.28
CA TYR A 58 17.65 -19.98 -23.89
C TYR A 58 18.76 -18.96 -23.58
N TRP A 59 20.04 -19.31 -23.76
CA TRP A 59 21.11 -18.32 -23.62
C TRP A 59 20.85 -17.14 -24.58
N PRO A 60 20.71 -15.90 -24.07
CA PRO A 60 20.34 -14.76 -24.91
C PRO A 60 21.39 -14.42 -25.97
N GLY A 61 22.66 -14.69 -25.67
CA GLY A 61 23.82 -14.14 -26.36
C GLY A 61 24.75 -13.48 -25.35
N ASP A 62 25.85 -12.89 -25.81
CA ASP A 62 26.83 -12.27 -24.91
C ASP A 62 26.66 -10.75 -24.80
N SER A 63 25.85 -10.15 -25.68
CA SER A 63 25.57 -8.71 -25.75
C SER A 63 24.65 -8.25 -24.62
N ASP A 64 24.88 -7.06 -24.07
CA ASP A 64 23.99 -6.44 -23.09
C ASP A 64 22.56 -6.29 -23.63
N PHE A 65 22.43 -6.05 -24.93
CA PHE A 65 21.13 -5.80 -25.57
C PHE A 65 20.30 -7.09 -25.74
N ASP A 66 20.97 -8.23 -25.96
CA ASP A 66 20.31 -9.55 -25.96
C ASP A 66 19.74 -9.85 -24.57
N HIS A 67 20.51 -9.54 -23.52
CA HIS A 67 20.07 -9.67 -22.14
C HIS A 67 18.95 -8.67 -21.77
N LEU A 68 18.98 -7.43 -22.27
CA LEU A 68 17.88 -6.47 -22.07
C LEU A 68 16.57 -6.92 -22.76
N GLU A 69 16.66 -7.42 -24.00
CA GLU A 69 15.51 -7.96 -24.73
C GLU A 69 14.96 -9.22 -24.03
N PHE A 70 15.85 -10.11 -23.57
CA PHE A 70 15.48 -11.27 -22.77
C PHE A 70 14.80 -10.87 -21.45
N ALA A 71 15.32 -9.87 -20.74
CA ALA A 71 14.78 -9.41 -19.47
C ALA A 71 13.35 -8.86 -19.63
N LEU A 72 13.10 -8.00 -20.62
CA LEU A 72 11.75 -7.49 -20.89
C LEU A 72 10.73 -8.56 -21.30
N LYS A 73 11.21 -9.73 -21.75
CA LYS A 73 10.40 -10.88 -22.16
C LYS A 73 10.10 -11.83 -21.00
N ASN A 74 11.06 -12.06 -20.11
CA ASN A 74 10.97 -13.11 -19.10
C ASN A 74 11.02 -12.57 -17.66
N ASP A 75 11.81 -11.53 -17.39
CA ASP A 75 11.97 -10.95 -16.05
C ASP A 75 10.95 -9.82 -15.76
N GLY A 76 10.18 -9.42 -16.77
CA GLY A 76 9.23 -8.31 -16.68
C GLY A 76 9.88 -6.93 -16.83
N THR A 77 9.10 -5.89 -16.55
CA THR A 77 9.58 -4.50 -16.64
C THR A 77 9.91 -3.98 -15.24
N ASN A 78 11.14 -3.53 -15.05
CA ASN A 78 11.57 -2.86 -13.83
C ASN A 78 12.17 -1.50 -14.21
N LEU A 79 11.38 -0.44 -14.06
CA LEU A 79 11.74 0.90 -14.52
C LEU A 79 12.94 1.48 -13.73
N ALA A 80 13.01 1.25 -12.41
CA ALA A 80 14.12 1.71 -11.58
C ALA A 80 15.43 1.01 -11.99
N LEU A 81 15.38 -0.31 -12.18
CA LEU A 81 16.55 -1.07 -12.61
C LEU A 81 17.00 -0.69 -14.03
N LEU A 82 16.07 -0.53 -14.97
CA LEU A 82 16.37 -0.05 -16.32
C LEU A 82 17.00 1.35 -16.29
N ALA A 83 16.53 2.24 -15.42
CA ALA A 83 17.11 3.57 -15.26
C ALA A 83 18.57 3.51 -14.78
N GLU A 84 18.91 2.58 -13.89
CA GLU A 84 20.29 2.34 -13.47
C GLU A 84 21.14 1.71 -14.59
N ILE A 85 20.61 0.72 -15.31
CA ILE A 85 21.30 0.07 -16.43
C ILE A 85 21.60 1.09 -17.55
N PHE A 86 20.65 1.97 -17.88
CA PHE A 86 20.81 2.98 -18.92
C PHE A 86 21.89 4.04 -18.62
N LYS A 87 22.41 4.10 -17.39
CA LYS A 87 23.55 4.95 -17.04
C LYS A 87 24.90 4.35 -17.46
N VAL A 88 24.97 3.04 -17.70
CA VAL A 88 26.25 2.32 -17.90
C VAL A 88 26.38 1.61 -19.25
N ILE A 89 25.28 1.36 -19.96
CA ILE A 89 25.33 0.71 -21.28
C ILE A 89 25.85 1.63 -22.38
N ASP A 90 26.35 1.02 -23.46
CA ASP A 90 26.69 1.72 -24.69
C ASP A 90 25.43 2.18 -25.44
N VAL A 91 25.29 3.51 -25.58
CA VAL A 91 24.13 4.16 -26.20
C VAL A 91 24.14 3.98 -27.72
N ASP A 92 25.31 4.03 -28.35
CA ASP A 92 25.44 3.87 -29.80
C ASP A 92 25.19 2.41 -30.20
N GLY A 93 25.67 1.46 -29.38
CA GLY A 93 25.32 0.05 -29.46
C GLY A 93 23.81 -0.19 -29.32
N LEU A 94 23.15 0.45 -28.35
CA LEU A 94 21.70 0.33 -28.18
C LEU A 94 20.94 0.84 -29.41
N ALA A 95 21.33 1.99 -29.95
CA ALA A 95 20.72 2.54 -31.16
C ALA A 95 20.90 1.59 -32.35
N THR A 96 22.11 1.06 -32.54
CA THR A 96 22.43 0.08 -33.59
C THR A 96 21.57 -1.17 -33.44
N PHE A 97 21.50 -1.74 -32.24
CA PHE A 97 20.66 -2.88 -31.93
C PHE A 97 19.19 -2.61 -32.26
N ILE A 98 18.63 -1.47 -31.88
CA ILE A 98 17.24 -1.15 -32.24
C ILE A 98 17.05 -1.03 -33.77
N ALA A 99 18.02 -0.41 -34.47
CA ALA A 99 17.96 -0.18 -35.91
C ALA A 99 17.99 -1.46 -36.76
N GLU A 100 18.59 -2.54 -36.27
CA GLU A 100 18.61 -3.84 -36.97
C GLU A 100 17.22 -4.50 -37.08
N ALA A 101 16.35 -4.27 -36.09
CA ALA A 101 15.01 -4.84 -36.06
C ALA A 101 13.99 -3.85 -35.44
N PRO A 102 13.71 -2.71 -36.11
CA PRO A 102 12.98 -1.58 -35.53
C PRO A 102 11.50 -1.85 -35.29
N PHE A 103 10.95 -2.92 -35.89
CA PHE A 103 9.56 -3.35 -35.68
C PHE A 103 9.41 -4.31 -34.48
N GLY A 104 10.52 -4.80 -33.91
CA GLY A 104 10.53 -5.74 -32.79
C GLY A 104 9.85 -5.17 -31.54
N LYS A 105 8.97 -5.95 -30.91
CA LYS A 105 8.17 -5.52 -29.74
C LYS A 105 9.08 -4.99 -28.62
N TYR A 106 10.09 -5.77 -28.22
CA TYR A 106 10.97 -5.44 -27.10
C TYR A 106 11.94 -4.32 -27.43
N ARG A 107 12.49 -4.29 -28.67
CA ARG A 107 13.36 -3.19 -29.12
C ARG A 107 12.64 -1.84 -29.13
N ARG A 108 11.38 -1.78 -29.58
CA ARG A 108 10.55 -0.55 -29.49
C ARG A 108 10.27 -0.12 -28.05
N ARG A 109 10.05 -1.07 -27.14
CA ARG A 109 9.92 -0.79 -25.71
C ARG A 109 11.23 -0.25 -25.13
N LEU A 110 12.37 -0.88 -25.41
CA LEU A 110 13.69 -0.39 -24.97
C LEU A 110 13.99 1.00 -25.49
N TRP A 111 13.68 1.26 -26.77
CA TRP A 111 13.83 2.59 -27.36
C TRP A 111 13.02 3.64 -26.59
N TYR A 112 11.72 3.39 -26.38
CA TYR A 112 10.88 4.32 -25.63
C TYR A 112 11.36 4.50 -24.18
N LEU A 113 11.68 3.40 -23.49
CA LEU A 113 12.10 3.42 -22.09
C LEU A 113 13.42 4.18 -21.91
N TYR A 114 14.38 4.01 -22.83
CA TYR A 114 15.62 4.76 -22.79
C TYR A 114 15.36 6.26 -22.90
N GLU A 115 14.63 6.70 -23.93
CA GLU A 115 14.37 8.13 -24.14
C GLU A 115 13.51 8.72 -23.01
N TRP A 116 12.57 7.95 -22.48
CA TRP A 116 11.68 8.39 -21.40
C TRP A 116 12.37 8.48 -20.04
N LEU A 117 13.17 7.48 -19.66
CA LEU A 117 13.88 7.45 -18.37
C LEU A 117 15.05 8.45 -18.33
N THR A 118 15.78 8.59 -19.45
CA THR A 118 17.02 9.39 -19.48
C THR A 118 16.84 10.81 -20.01
N GLU A 119 15.69 11.11 -20.65
CA GLU A 119 15.43 12.34 -21.41
C GLU A 119 16.35 12.55 -22.62
N LYS A 120 17.15 11.55 -22.98
CA LYS A 120 18.07 11.61 -24.11
C LYS A 120 17.46 10.90 -25.30
N ARG A 121 17.39 11.60 -26.43
CA ARG A 121 16.88 11.04 -27.68
C ARG A 121 17.96 10.19 -28.34
N LEU A 122 17.62 8.97 -28.77
CA LEU A 122 18.53 8.13 -29.55
C LEU A 122 18.66 8.66 -30.98
N PRO A 123 19.80 8.45 -31.66
CA PRO A 123 20.01 8.85 -33.05
C PRO A 123 19.30 7.90 -34.04
N LEU A 124 17.98 7.75 -33.88
CA LEU A 124 17.10 6.92 -34.69
C LEU A 124 16.03 7.78 -35.37
N ASP A 125 15.69 7.45 -36.61
CA ASP A 125 14.56 8.07 -37.31
C ASP A 125 13.22 7.60 -36.75
N ASP A 126 12.22 8.49 -36.76
CA ASP A 126 10.87 8.16 -36.32
C ASP A 126 10.25 7.04 -37.17
N MET A 127 9.52 6.12 -36.55
CA MET A 127 8.81 5.07 -37.28
C MET A 127 7.68 5.64 -38.14
N THR A 128 7.74 5.38 -39.44
CA THR A 128 6.71 5.83 -40.40
C THR A 128 5.54 4.84 -40.55
N SER A 129 5.73 3.55 -40.23
CA SER A 129 4.72 2.48 -40.37
C SER A 129 4.71 1.53 -39.17
N GLY A 130 3.71 0.63 -39.10
CA GLY A 130 3.58 -0.38 -38.03
C GLY A 130 2.35 -0.21 -37.12
N ASN A 131 2.08 -1.19 -36.26
CA ASN A 131 1.04 -1.05 -35.23
C ASN A 131 1.57 -0.31 -34.00
N TYR A 132 0.66 0.23 -33.19
CA TYR A 132 1.02 0.63 -31.82
C TYR A 132 1.02 -0.60 -30.93
N ILE A 133 1.98 -0.66 -30.00
CA ILE A 133 2.04 -1.68 -28.96
C ILE A 133 2.05 -1.01 -27.59
N ASP A 134 1.54 -1.70 -26.59
CA ASP A 134 1.57 -1.20 -25.22
C ASP A 134 2.97 -1.31 -24.61
N LEU A 135 3.33 -0.31 -23.81
CA LEU A 135 4.63 -0.26 -23.15
C LEU A 135 4.77 -1.37 -22.10
N LEU A 136 3.75 -1.52 -21.25
CA LEU A 136 3.60 -2.63 -20.32
C LEU A 136 2.56 -3.61 -20.86
N PRO A 137 2.81 -4.94 -20.82
CA PRO A 137 1.79 -5.93 -21.17
C PRO A 137 0.60 -5.86 -20.21
N PRO A 138 -0.63 -5.52 -20.65
CA PRO A 138 -1.80 -5.39 -19.77
C PRO A 138 -2.23 -6.71 -19.11
N GLU A 139 -1.81 -7.84 -19.65
CA GLU A 139 -1.98 -9.19 -19.10
C GLU A 139 -1.06 -9.48 -17.90
N GLU A 140 0.07 -8.76 -17.80
CA GLU A 140 1.05 -8.93 -16.72
C GLU A 140 1.01 -7.79 -15.68
N TYR A 141 0.50 -6.61 -16.07
CA TYR A 141 0.48 -5.41 -15.22
C TYR A 141 -0.89 -4.75 -15.21
N PHE A 142 -1.24 -4.14 -14.08
CA PHE A 142 -2.30 -3.14 -14.05
C PHE A 142 -1.81 -1.87 -14.74
N THR A 143 -2.49 -1.46 -15.80
CA THR A 143 -2.06 -0.39 -16.70
C THR A 143 -3.19 0.57 -17.02
N ALA A 144 -2.84 1.81 -17.40
CA ALA A 144 -3.83 2.78 -17.83
C ALA A 144 -4.38 2.40 -19.22
N PRO A 145 -5.68 2.01 -19.36
CA PRO A 145 -6.21 1.44 -20.60
C PRO A 145 -6.14 2.39 -21.80
N ARG A 146 -6.17 3.70 -21.56
CA ARG A 146 -5.95 4.74 -22.57
C ARG A 146 -4.54 5.29 -22.43
N GLY A 147 -3.58 4.56 -23.00
CA GLY A 147 -2.17 4.99 -23.00
C GLY A 147 -1.95 6.29 -23.79
N ARG A 148 -0.92 7.06 -23.42
CA ARG A 148 -0.47 8.22 -24.20
C ARG A 148 0.27 7.70 -25.44
N ARG A 149 -0.07 8.18 -26.62
CA ARG A 149 0.60 7.74 -27.85
C ARG A 149 1.96 8.40 -27.99
N ALA A 150 2.99 7.58 -28.20
CA ALA A 150 4.34 7.99 -28.59
C ALA A 150 4.57 7.61 -30.06
N PRO A 151 4.38 8.53 -31.02
CA PRO A 151 4.39 8.19 -32.44
C PRO A 151 5.74 7.74 -32.98
N ARG A 152 6.82 8.32 -32.46
CA ARG A 152 8.20 8.03 -32.84
C ARG A 152 8.54 6.54 -32.74
N GLN A 153 8.13 5.89 -31.65
CA GLN A 153 8.34 4.44 -31.43
C GLN A 153 7.08 3.60 -31.69
N ARG A 154 5.94 4.25 -31.97
CA ARG A 154 4.60 3.64 -32.02
C ARG A 154 4.31 2.83 -30.74
N ILE A 155 4.48 3.49 -29.59
CA ILE A 155 4.20 2.93 -28.26
C ILE A 155 2.95 3.61 -27.68
N ASN A 156 2.10 2.83 -27.03
CA ASN A 156 1.10 3.35 -26.09
C ASN A 156 1.72 3.33 -24.69
N ASP A 157 2.03 4.50 -24.16
CA ASP A 157 2.47 4.68 -22.79
C ASP A 157 1.28 4.51 -21.84
N ASN A 158 1.10 3.27 -21.39
CA ASN A 158 0.08 2.82 -20.47
C ASN A 158 0.57 2.74 -19.00
N LEU A 159 1.64 3.46 -18.64
CA LEU A 159 2.10 3.56 -17.25
C LEU A 159 1.04 4.18 -16.35
N LEU A 160 1.08 3.89 -15.05
CA LEU A 160 0.15 4.46 -14.05
C LEU A 160 0.49 5.89 -13.63
N GLY A 161 1.69 6.38 -13.95
CA GLY A 161 2.15 7.72 -13.60
C GLY A 161 3.00 8.38 -14.67
N PHE A 162 3.99 9.15 -14.20
CA PHE A 162 4.90 9.96 -14.99
C PHE A 162 6.34 9.77 -14.51
N ARG A 163 7.33 10.38 -15.18
CA ARG A 163 8.74 10.15 -14.85
C ARG A 163 9.10 10.52 -13.40
N SER A 164 8.45 11.52 -12.83
CA SER A 164 8.69 11.91 -11.43
C SER A 164 8.08 10.94 -10.41
N PHE A 165 7.10 10.12 -10.81
CA PHE A 165 6.53 9.02 -10.03
C PHE A 165 5.65 8.15 -10.95
N ALA A 166 6.07 6.92 -11.25
CA ALA A 166 5.32 5.93 -12.03
C ALA A 166 5.42 4.56 -11.34
N PRO A 167 4.46 4.23 -10.46
CA PRO A 167 4.45 2.95 -9.78
C PRO A 167 4.09 1.83 -10.75
N LEU A 168 4.61 0.64 -10.48
CA LEU A 168 4.25 -0.60 -11.16
C LEU A 168 3.45 -1.50 -10.21
N VAL A 169 2.43 -2.18 -10.73
CA VAL A 169 1.69 -3.21 -10.00
C VAL A 169 1.45 -4.36 -10.97
N ARG A 170 2.01 -5.52 -10.67
CA ARG A 170 1.84 -6.74 -11.46
C ARG A 170 0.48 -7.37 -11.21
N ARG A 171 -0.03 -8.12 -12.18
CA ARG A 171 -1.19 -8.99 -12.04
C ARG A 171 -0.72 -10.32 -11.47
N THR A 172 -0.88 -10.49 -10.16
CA THR A 172 -0.61 -11.75 -9.47
C THR A 172 -1.91 -12.54 -9.29
N PRO A 173 -1.84 -13.87 -9.11
CA PRO A 173 -3.04 -14.67 -8.82
C PRO A 173 -3.87 -14.14 -7.65
N ASP A 174 -3.21 -13.63 -6.60
CA ASP A 174 -3.85 -13.01 -5.45
C ASP A 174 -4.63 -11.75 -5.87
N LEU A 175 -3.99 -10.83 -6.60
CA LEU A 175 -4.63 -9.59 -7.04
C LEU A 175 -5.77 -9.81 -8.03
N GLU A 176 -5.66 -10.81 -8.92
CA GLU A 176 -6.76 -11.21 -9.80
C GLU A 176 -7.95 -11.76 -9.02
N THR A 177 -7.68 -12.62 -8.03
CA THR A 177 -8.72 -13.17 -7.15
C THR A 177 -9.43 -12.06 -6.38
N PHE A 178 -8.66 -11.14 -5.78
CA PHE A 178 -9.23 -10.01 -5.05
C PHE A 178 -10.00 -9.04 -5.94
N ALA A 179 -9.50 -8.74 -7.14
CA ALA A 179 -10.18 -7.87 -8.09
C ALA A 179 -11.51 -8.47 -8.57
N ALA A 180 -11.63 -9.81 -8.60
CA ALA A 180 -12.86 -10.52 -8.94
C ALA A 180 -13.85 -10.66 -7.76
N ALA A 181 -13.42 -10.43 -6.52
CA ALA A 181 -14.22 -10.70 -5.31
C ALA A 181 -15.35 -9.69 -5.04
N ASN A 182 -15.47 -8.61 -5.82
CA ASN A 182 -16.52 -7.58 -5.72
C ASN A 182 -16.79 -7.11 -4.28
N MET A 183 -15.71 -6.88 -3.51
CA MET A 183 -15.79 -6.55 -2.07
C MET A 183 -16.67 -5.33 -1.77
N GLY A 184 -16.74 -4.35 -2.69
CA GLY A 184 -17.63 -3.19 -2.57
C GLY A 184 -19.11 -3.56 -2.53
N GLU A 185 -19.55 -4.49 -3.39
CA GLU A 185 -20.93 -4.98 -3.40
C GLU A 185 -21.25 -5.77 -2.13
N ARG A 186 -20.29 -6.55 -1.64
CA ARG A 186 -20.44 -7.29 -0.38
C ARG A 186 -20.56 -6.35 0.81
N CYS A 187 -19.78 -5.28 0.85
CA CYS A 187 -19.92 -4.22 1.84
C CYS A 187 -21.31 -3.57 1.76
N ALA A 188 -21.80 -3.27 0.55
CA ALA A 188 -23.14 -2.73 0.35
C ALA A 188 -24.25 -3.68 0.83
N ALA A 189 -24.11 -4.99 0.58
CA ALA A 189 -25.07 -5.99 1.02
C ALA A 189 -25.14 -6.10 2.55
N LEU A 190 -23.99 -6.03 3.24
CA LEU A 190 -23.92 -6.12 4.71
C LEU A 190 -24.69 -4.99 5.42
N ILE A 191 -24.74 -3.81 4.81
CA ILE A 191 -25.33 -2.61 5.41
C ILE A 191 -26.74 -2.30 4.89
N ALA A 192 -27.19 -2.98 3.83
CA ALA A 192 -28.50 -2.77 3.22
C ALA A 192 -29.68 -2.95 4.21
N ASP A 193 -29.59 -3.95 5.09
CA ASP A 193 -30.65 -4.26 6.07
C ASP A 193 -30.45 -3.56 7.43
N CYS A 194 -29.58 -2.55 7.50
CA CYS A 194 -29.32 -1.84 8.74
C CYS A 194 -30.24 -0.61 8.89
N PRO A 195 -30.99 -0.47 10.00
CA PRO A 195 -31.77 0.73 10.27
C PRO A 195 -30.86 1.98 10.26
N ALA A 196 -31.35 3.09 9.70
CA ALA A 196 -30.53 4.27 9.46
C ALA A 196 -29.88 4.84 10.73
N ASP A 197 -30.57 4.78 11.88
CA ASP A 197 -30.06 5.24 13.17
C ASP A 197 -28.97 4.33 13.76
N VAL A 198 -29.06 3.01 13.49
CA VAL A 198 -28.04 2.03 13.86
C VAL A 198 -26.82 2.21 12.98
N LEU A 199 -27.03 2.38 11.67
CA LEU A 199 -25.96 2.62 10.70
C LEU A 199 -25.21 3.91 11.03
N ALA A 200 -25.90 5.03 11.31
CA ALA A 200 -25.26 6.29 11.66
C ALA A 200 -24.35 6.16 12.90
N ARG A 201 -24.79 5.43 13.93
CA ARG A 201 -23.98 5.17 15.13
C ARG A 201 -22.82 4.21 14.85
N ALA A 202 -23.04 3.20 13.99
CA ALA A 202 -21.98 2.30 13.54
C ALA A 202 -20.89 3.06 12.82
N LEU A 203 -21.26 3.94 11.89
CA LEU A 203 -20.33 4.78 11.16
C LEU A 203 -19.53 5.66 12.11
N ALA A 204 -20.18 6.41 13.01
CA ALA A 204 -19.48 7.25 13.99
C ALA A 204 -18.45 6.45 14.83
N TYR A 205 -18.81 5.23 15.22
CA TYR A 205 -17.90 4.32 15.90
C TYR A 205 -16.75 3.85 15.00
N LEU A 206 -17.01 3.45 13.74
CA LEU A 206 -15.98 3.02 12.79
C LEU A 206 -14.97 4.14 12.49
N TYR A 207 -15.41 5.39 12.31
CA TYR A 207 -14.51 6.54 12.18
C TYR A 207 -13.65 6.75 13.43
N THR A 208 -14.24 6.60 14.61
CA THR A 208 -13.50 6.68 15.88
C THR A 208 -12.50 5.54 16.04
N LYS A 209 -12.89 4.31 15.67
CA LYS A 209 -12.05 3.12 15.71
C LYS A 209 -10.87 3.26 14.75
N GLU A 210 -11.13 3.66 13.52
CA GLU A 210 -10.11 3.96 12.51
C GLU A 210 -9.10 5.00 13.02
N THR A 211 -9.60 6.11 13.57
CA THR A 211 -8.76 7.16 14.15
C THR A 211 -7.87 6.60 15.25
N LYS A 212 -8.44 5.94 16.26
CA LYS A 212 -7.67 5.41 17.38
C LYS A 212 -6.67 4.35 16.94
N SER A 213 -7.05 3.46 16.04
CA SER A 213 -6.17 2.44 15.49
C SER A 213 -5.01 3.06 14.72
N SER A 214 -5.27 4.09 13.91
CA SER A 214 -4.22 4.80 13.17
C SER A 214 -3.19 5.45 14.10
N PHE A 215 -3.59 6.02 15.23
CA PHE A 215 -2.62 6.56 16.20
C PHE A 215 -1.92 5.47 17.01
N ALA A 216 -2.64 4.40 17.37
CA ALA A 216 -2.08 3.28 18.12
C ALA A 216 -0.98 2.53 17.33
N ILE A 217 -1.07 2.50 16.00
CA ILE A 217 0.02 1.97 15.14
C ILE A 217 1.32 2.76 15.37
N GLU A 218 1.22 4.09 15.55
CA GLU A 218 2.37 4.96 15.87
C GLU A 218 2.74 4.94 17.38
N ARG A 219 2.16 4.01 18.16
CA ARG A 219 2.30 3.94 19.63
C ARG A 219 1.90 5.23 20.36
N GLU A 220 0.99 6.00 19.78
CA GLU A 220 0.44 7.24 20.35
C GLU A 220 -0.99 7.05 20.88
N GLU A 221 -1.31 7.72 21.99
CA GLU A 221 -2.69 7.97 22.41
C GLU A 221 -3.10 9.42 22.12
N PRO A 222 -4.02 9.68 21.17
CA PRO A 222 -4.44 11.04 20.85
C PRO A 222 -5.30 11.64 21.97
N SER A 223 -5.19 12.95 22.15
CA SER A 223 -6.15 13.69 22.98
C SER A 223 -7.57 13.61 22.38
N PRO A 224 -8.63 13.83 23.19
CA PRO A 224 -10.00 13.88 22.68
C PRO A 224 -10.19 14.88 21.53
N ASP A 225 -9.61 16.08 21.64
CA ASP A 225 -9.67 17.12 20.60
C ASP A 225 -8.93 16.70 19.31
N ARG A 226 -7.76 16.05 19.40
CA ARG A 226 -7.07 15.49 18.21
C ARG A 226 -7.89 14.38 17.55
N THR A 227 -8.53 13.53 18.36
CA THR A 227 -9.41 12.46 17.86
C THR A 227 -10.58 13.04 17.09
N GLU A 228 -11.28 14.03 17.67
CA GLU A 228 -12.44 14.67 17.06
C GLU A 228 -12.09 15.36 15.73
N ARG A 229 -10.99 16.09 15.68
CA ARG A 229 -10.50 16.72 14.45
C ARG A 229 -10.18 15.72 13.34
N PHE A 230 -9.53 14.60 13.67
CA PHE A 230 -9.21 13.59 12.66
C PHE A 230 -10.46 12.86 12.16
N VAL A 231 -11.42 12.58 13.04
CA VAL A 231 -12.74 12.04 12.66
C VAL A 231 -13.46 13.00 11.70
N GLU A 232 -13.46 14.30 11.98
CA GLU A 232 -14.06 15.31 11.11
C GLU A 232 -13.40 15.33 9.71
N LEU A 233 -12.07 15.28 9.67
CA LEU A 233 -11.31 15.23 8.41
C LEU A 233 -11.60 13.96 7.61
N LEU A 234 -11.64 12.79 8.28
CA LEU A 234 -12.02 11.54 7.63
C LEU A 234 -13.46 11.58 7.11
N GLY A 235 -14.39 12.21 7.85
CA GLY A 235 -15.76 12.44 7.39
C GLY A 235 -15.85 13.33 6.15
N ARG A 236 -14.81 14.13 5.85
CA ARG A 236 -14.69 14.91 4.61
C ARG A 236 -13.93 14.17 3.51
N ALA A 237 -13.22 13.08 3.83
CA ALA A 237 -12.42 12.33 2.88
C ALA A 237 -13.24 11.72 1.74
N HIS A 238 -14.56 11.53 1.90
CA HIS A 238 -15.40 11.04 0.81
C HIS A 238 -15.87 12.15 -0.16
N ARG A 239 -15.68 13.44 0.18
CA ARG A 239 -16.26 14.59 -0.55
C ARG A 239 -15.31 15.20 -1.56
N GLU A 240 -14.02 15.11 -1.30
CA GLU A 240 -12.99 15.77 -2.11
C GLU A 240 -11.70 14.96 -2.13
N ASN A 241 -10.87 15.18 -3.16
CA ASN A 241 -9.52 14.63 -3.19
C ASN A 241 -8.62 15.36 -2.18
N TRP A 242 -7.81 14.62 -1.44
CA TRP A 242 -6.84 15.17 -0.48
C TRP A 242 -5.39 15.02 -0.93
N CYS A 243 -5.14 14.31 -2.04
CA CYS A 243 -3.82 14.18 -2.65
C CYS A 243 -3.41 15.47 -3.39
N GLU A 244 -3.29 16.57 -2.64
CA GLU A 244 -2.90 17.89 -3.10
C GLU A 244 -1.99 18.54 -2.05
N LYS A 245 -0.91 19.22 -2.45
CA LYS A 245 0.10 19.75 -1.52
C LYS A 245 -0.51 20.57 -0.38
N ALA A 246 -1.36 21.54 -0.68
CA ALA A 246 -1.97 22.41 0.34
C ALA A 246 -2.85 21.63 1.33
N LYS A 247 -3.59 20.61 0.85
CA LYS A 247 -4.44 19.76 1.69
C LYS A 247 -3.62 18.80 2.54
N LEU A 248 -2.54 18.24 2.01
CA LEU A 248 -1.61 17.40 2.74
C LEU A 248 -0.94 18.17 3.89
N VAL A 249 -0.49 19.41 3.64
CA VAL A 249 0.05 20.30 4.69
C VAL A 249 -1.02 20.62 5.74
N SER A 250 -2.25 20.94 5.32
CA SER A 250 -3.36 21.18 6.25
C SER A 250 -3.70 19.94 7.09
N LEU A 251 -3.63 18.75 6.49
CA LEU A 251 -3.88 17.49 7.17
C LEU A 251 -2.76 17.19 8.18
N GLN A 252 -1.50 17.36 7.81
CA GLN A 252 -0.35 17.26 8.72
C GLN A 252 -0.56 18.15 9.95
N ASN A 253 -0.88 19.43 9.73
CA ASN A 253 -1.06 20.41 10.79
C ASN A 253 -2.22 20.12 11.77
N ALA A 254 -3.19 19.32 11.32
CA ALA A 254 -4.33 18.91 12.13
C ALA A 254 -4.04 17.69 13.00
N ILE A 255 -3.08 16.84 12.61
CA ILE A 255 -2.82 15.55 13.25
C ILE A 255 -1.58 15.55 14.14
N VAL A 256 -0.64 16.47 13.95
CA VAL A 256 0.57 16.58 14.78
C VAL A 256 0.40 17.52 15.97
N ASP A 257 1.35 17.50 16.91
CA ASP A 257 1.44 18.53 17.97
C ASP A 257 1.66 19.92 17.33
N PRO A 258 1.03 20.99 17.83
CA PRO A 258 1.19 22.34 17.28
C PRO A 258 2.63 22.82 17.08
N ARG A 259 3.60 22.30 17.85
CA ARG A 259 5.03 22.62 17.73
C ARG A 259 5.72 21.98 16.52
N TYR A 260 5.16 20.91 15.98
CA TYR A 260 5.67 20.18 14.81
C TYR A 260 4.86 20.47 13.54
N ARG A 261 4.05 21.54 13.56
CA ARG A 261 3.32 22.01 12.39
C ARG A 261 4.27 22.49 11.32
N GLU A 262 4.06 22.02 10.10
CA GLU A 262 4.89 22.35 8.96
C GLU A 262 4.13 23.24 7.96
N SER A 263 4.84 24.16 7.30
CA SER A 263 4.30 24.99 6.23
C SER A 263 4.58 24.44 4.84
N ASP A 264 5.55 23.53 4.72
CA ASP A 264 5.97 22.89 3.48
C ASP A 264 6.53 21.49 3.80
N TYR A 265 6.96 20.75 2.78
CA TYR A 265 7.71 19.51 2.91
C TYR A 265 9.06 19.73 3.61
N ARG A 266 9.55 18.67 4.26
CA ARG A 266 10.81 18.71 5.00
C ARG A 266 11.98 19.15 4.13
N SER A 267 12.87 19.93 4.73
CA SER A 267 14.13 20.37 4.14
C SER A 267 15.34 19.61 4.69
N VAL A 268 15.12 18.73 5.67
CA VAL A 268 16.14 17.93 6.34
C VAL A 268 15.98 16.45 6.02
N GLN A 269 17.08 15.71 6.06
CA GLN A 269 17.07 14.27 5.84
C GLN A 269 16.37 13.57 7.00
N ASN A 270 15.51 12.59 6.66
CA ASN A 270 14.74 11.82 7.64
C ASN A 270 14.92 10.30 7.39
N TYR A 271 14.59 9.49 8.38
CA TYR A 271 14.55 8.03 8.32
C TYR A 271 13.50 7.48 9.28
N VAL A 272 13.00 6.28 9.02
CA VAL A 272 12.16 5.55 9.97
C VAL A 272 13.04 4.54 10.70
N GLY A 273 13.02 4.56 12.03
CA GLY A 273 13.85 3.69 12.85
C GLY A 273 13.32 3.54 14.27
N GLU A 274 13.96 2.65 15.03
CA GLU A 274 13.72 2.51 16.48
C GLU A 274 15.04 2.61 17.25
N SER A 275 15.01 3.26 18.42
CA SER A 275 16.15 3.28 19.33
C SER A 275 16.31 1.91 19.99
N VAL A 276 17.42 1.23 19.71
CA VAL A 276 17.72 -0.11 20.28
C VAL A 276 18.47 0.01 21.61
N SER A 277 19.36 0.97 21.71
CA SER A 277 20.05 1.32 22.95
C SER A 277 20.44 2.81 22.94
N PHE A 278 20.96 3.32 24.06
CA PHE A 278 21.36 4.73 24.14
C PHE A 278 22.42 5.05 23.08
N GLY A 279 22.06 5.91 22.12
CA GLY A 279 22.94 6.29 21.00
C GLY A 279 23.04 5.25 19.88
N GLN A 280 22.19 4.21 19.85
CA GLN A 280 22.12 3.25 18.76
C GLN A 280 20.71 3.17 18.17
N GLU A 281 20.62 3.58 16.91
CA GLU A 281 19.40 3.61 16.12
C GLU A 281 19.39 2.46 15.13
N ARG A 282 18.30 1.70 15.08
CA ARG A 282 18.06 0.71 14.03
C ARG A 282 17.20 1.36 12.95
N VAL A 283 17.80 1.57 11.79
CA VAL A 283 17.12 2.13 10.62
C VAL A 283 16.29 1.04 9.94
N HIS A 284 15.00 1.30 9.75
CA HIS A 284 14.05 0.44 9.02
C HIS A 284 13.75 0.95 7.61
N HIS A 285 13.88 2.26 7.38
CA HIS A 285 13.70 2.89 6.08
C HIS A 285 14.51 4.17 5.98
N VAL A 286 15.24 4.35 4.88
CA VAL A 286 15.88 5.63 4.55
C VAL A 286 14.93 6.39 3.62
N CYS A 287 14.57 7.62 3.99
CA CYS A 287 13.72 8.46 3.15
C CYS A 287 14.52 9.08 1.99
N PRO A 288 13.88 9.48 0.86
CA PRO A 288 14.55 10.21 -0.21
C PRO A 288 15.27 11.44 0.30
N ARG A 289 16.29 11.89 -0.43
CA ARG A 289 16.98 13.15 -0.10
C ARG A 289 16.00 14.32 -0.17
N PRO A 290 16.12 15.34 0.71
CA PRO A 290 15.15 16.44 0.80
C PRO A 290 14.90 17.13 -0.55
N GLU A 291 15.93 17.29 -1.37
CA GLU A 291 15.85 17.96 -2.68
C GLU A 291 15.00 17.17 -3.69
N GLN A 292 14.76 15.88 -3.44
CA GLN A 292 13.98 14.99 -4.29
C GLN A 292 12.49 14.98 -3.92
N VAL A 293 12.16 15.32 -2.67
CA VAL A 293 10.79 15.20 -2.11
C VAL A 293 9.78 16.00 -2.91
N SER A 294 10.08 17.26 -3.24
CA SER A 294 9.17 18.12 -3.98
C SER A 294 8.82 17.55 -5.37
N SER A 295 9.81 17.02 -6.09
CA SER A 295 9.56 16.40 -7.40
C SER A 295 8.80 15.08 -7.28
N LEU A 296 9.12 14.24 -6.30
CA LEU A 296 8.43 12.97 -6.06
C LEU A 296 6.96 13.20 -5.72
N MET A 297 6.68 14.15 -4.83
CA MET A 297 5.33 14.52 -4.43
C MET A 297 4.53 15.13 -5.60
N ALA A 298 5.14 15.98 -6.42
CA ALA A 298 4.49 16.48 -7.64
C ALA A 298 4.15 15.34 -8.61
N GLY A 299 5.06 14.37 -8.76
CA GLY A 299 4.83 13.15 -9.54
C GLY A 299 3.68 12.31 -8.98
N LEU A 300 3.64 12.11 -7.67
CA LEU A 300 2.62 11.32 -6.97
C LEU A 300 1.23 11.94 -7.12
N ILE A 301 1.12 13.26 -6.97
CA ILE A 301 -0.13 14.02 -7.20
C ILE A 301 -0.58 13.89 -8.67
N ALA A 302 0.34 13.97 -9.62
CA ALA A 302 0.02 13.77 -11.04
C ALA A 302 -0.44 12.33 -11.31
N ALA A 303 0.20 11.34 -10.68
CA ALA A 303 -0.18 9.93 -10.79
C ALA A 303 -1.57 9.66 -10.19
N ASP A 304 -1.95 10.30 -9.08
CA ASP A 304 -3.32 10.25 -8.52
C ASP A 304 -4.36 10.68 -9.57
N GLY A 305 -4.14 11.83 -10.21
CA GLY A 305 -5.03 12.31 -11.28
C GLY A 305 -5.17 11.29 -12.41
N ARG A 306 -4.05 10.71 -12.86
CA ARG A 306 -4.04 9.69 -13.90
C ARG A 306 -4.75 8.40 -13.50
N LEU A 307 -4.52 7.91 -12.28
CA LEU A 307 -5.13 6.69 -11.76
C LEU A 307 -6.65 6.83 -11.60
N ARG A 308 -7.13 8.04 -11.28
CA ARG A 308 -8.57 8.38 -11.27
C ARG A 308 -9.18 8.27 -12.67
N GLU A 309 -8.52 8.79 -13.70
CA GLU A 309 -9.00 8.75 -15.09
C GLU A 309 -8.93 7.35 -15.72
N ALA A 310 -7.94 6.55 -15.33
CA ALA A 310 -7.61 5.26 -15.96
C ALA A 310 -8.56 4.10 -15.61
N ALA A 311 -9.59 4.31 -14.78
CA ALA A 311 -10.51 3.25 -14.32
C ALA A 311 -9.81 2.00 -13.72
N ILE A 312 -8.64 2.18 -13.11
CA ILE A 312 -7.93 1.14 -12.34
C ILE A 312 -8.71 0.77 -11.09
N HIS A 313 -8.59 -0.47 -10.61
CA HIS A 313 -9.24 -0.93 -9.38
C HIS A 313 -8.95 0.01 -8.19
N PRO A 314 -9.96 0.46 -7.41
CA PRO A 314 -9.77 1.44 -6.33
C PRO A 314 -8.72 1.08 -5.29
N VAL A 315 -8.61 -0.19 -4.90
CA VAL A 315 -7.59 -0.65 -3.94
C VAL A 315 -6.17 -0.54 -4.50
N ILE A 316 -5.98 -0.79 -5.79
CA ILE A 316 -4.67 -0.63 -6.46
C ILE A 316 -4.29 0.85 -6.51
N HIS A 317 -5.27 1.71 -6.81
CA HIS A 317 -5.10 3.16 -6.74
C HIS A 317 -4.70 3.60 -5.31
N ALA A 318 -5.42 3.11 -4.29
CA ALA A 318 -5.14 3.44 -2.88
C ALA A 318 -3.76 2.96 -2.44
N ALA A 319 -3.34 1.77 -2.86
CA ALA A 319 -2.01 1.24 -2.59
C ALA A 319 -0.92 2.10 -3.24
N ALA A 320 -1.10 2.45 -4.51
CA ALA A 320 -0.14 3.28 -5.25
C ALA A 320 0.11 4.64 -4.59
N ILE A 321 -0.96 5.33 -4.19
CA ILE A 321 -0.89 6.67 -3.59
C ILE A 321 -0.47 6.59 -2.13
N GLY A 322 -1.09 5.70 -1.35
CA GLY A 322 -0.78 5.52 0.06
C GLY A 322 0.69 5.15 0.25
N TYR A 323 1.14 4.03 -0.32
CA TYR A 323 2.52 3.56 -0.10
C TYR A 323 3.55 4.45 -0.80
N GLY A 324 3.24 5.00 -1.98
CA GLY A 324 4.07 6.03 -2.61
C GLY A 324 4.33 7.22 -1.68
N PHE A 325 3.29 7.67 -0.96
CA PHE A 325 3.39 8.78 -0.02
C PHE A 325 4.26 8.40 1.18
N VAL A 326 4.01 7.25 1.81
CA VAL A 326 4.73 6.85 3.04
C VAL A 326 6.21 6.60 2.78
N PHE A 327 6.56 6.05 1.60
CA PHE A 327 7.96 5.84 1.22
C PHE A 327 8.67 7.15 0.85
N THR A 328 7.94 8.11 0.24
CA THR A 328 8.47 9.45 -0.02
C THR A 328 8.71 10.23 1.28
N HIS A 329 7.86 10.02 2.28
CA HIS A 329 7.97 10.57 3.63
C HIS A 329 8.19 12.10 3.63
N PRO A 330 7.24 12.88 3.09
CA PRO A 330 7.47 14.29 2.79
C PRO A 330 7.47 15.24 4.00
N PHE A 331 7.01 14.80 5.16
CA PHE A 331 6.95 15.59 6.39
C PHE A 331 7.92 15.06 7.45
N ASP A 332 8.20 15.85 8.49
CA ASP A 332 9.01 15.40 9.62
C ASP A 332 8.23 14.45 10.55
N ASP A 333 6.91 14.69 10.70
CA ASP A 333 5.98 13.84 11.45
C ASP A 333 4.62 13.75 10.73
N GLY A 334 3.86 12.69 11.01
CA GLY A 334 2.49 12.49 10.55
C GLY A 334 2.37 11.61 9.31
N ASN A 335 3.48 11.18 8.72
CA ASN A 335 3.48 10.47 7.43
C ASN A 335 2.67 9.16 7.45
N GLY A 336 2.81 8.33 8.49
CA GLY A 336 2.05 7.08 8.62
C GLY A 336 0.53 7.31 8.72
N ARG A 337 0.14 8.34 9.48
CA ARG A 337 -1.28 8.73 9.64
C ARG A 337 -1.87 9.29 8.34
N ILE A 338 -1.11 10.13 7.62
CA ILE A 338 -1.53 10.66 6.31
C ILE A 338 -1.61 9.55 5.27
N HIS A 339 -0.68 8.60 5.28
CA HIS A 339 -0.73 7.40 4.43
C HIS A 339 -2.05 6.64 4.58
N ARG A 340 -2.45 6.34 5.81
CA ARG A 340 -3.72 5.64 6.10
C ARG A 340 -4.93 6.50 5.75
N PHE A 341 -4.86 7.81 5.99
CA PHE A 341 -5.89 8.75 5.52
C PHE A 341 -6.06 8.73 4.00
N LEU A 342 -4.95 8.76 3.23
CA LEU A 342 -4.98 8.75 1.77
C LEU A 342 -5.56 7.44 1.22
N ILE A 343 -5.29 6.30 1.85
CA ILE A 343 -5.93 5.03 1.52
C ILE A 343 -7.45 5.18 1.60
N HIS A 344 -7.98 5.70 2.71
CA HIS A 344 -9.43 5.91 2.88
C HIS A 344 -9.99 6.92 1.90
N ASN A 345 -9.29 8.05 1.70
CA ASN A 345 -9.71 9.07 0.75
C ASN A 345 -9.87 8.48 -0.64
N VAL A 346 -8.87 7.72 -1.12
CA VAL A 346 -8.92 7.10 -2.44
C VAL A 346 -10.05 6.07 -2.54
N LEU A 347 -10.21 5.18 -1.55
CA LEU A 347 -11.29 4.19 -1.57
C LEU A 347 -12.68 4.86 -1.62
N ALA A 348 -12.86 5.92 -0.83
CA ALA A 348 -14.13 6.65 -0.74
C ALA A 348 -14.46 7.44 -2.01
N ILE A 349 -13.54 8.26 -2.54
CA ILE A 349 -13.81 9.07 -3.75
C ILE A 349 -13.94 8.22 -5.01
N ARG A 350 -13.42 6.99 -4.99
CA ARG A 350 -13.57 6.01 -6.08
C ARG A 350 -14.83 5.16 -5.95
N GLY A 351 -15.64 5.37 -4.90
CA GLY A 351 -16.89 4.66 -4.68
C GLY A 351 -16.71 3.16 -4.42
N PHE A 352 -15.57 2.77 -3.82
CA PHE A 352 -15.30 1.36 -3.51
C PHE A 352 -16.27 0.83 -2.45
N THR A 353 -16.59 1.65 -1.45
CA THR A 353 -17.65 1.39 -0.47
C THR A 353 -18.83 2.33 -0.67
N PRO A 354 -20.02 1.99 -0.13
CA PRO A 354 -21.15 2.90 -0.11
C PRO A 354 -20.78 4.24 0.53
N GLN A 355 -21.48 5.31 0.14
CA GLN A 355 -21.19 6.66 0.60
C GLN A 355 -21.20 6.73 2.13
N GLU A 356 -20.26 7.50 2.70
CA GLU A 356 -20.07 7.69 4.15
C GLU A 356 -19.52 6.47 4.90
N ILE A 357 -19.44 5.30 4.26
CA ILE A 357 -18.89 4.09 4.87
C ILE A 357 -17.37 4.06 4.74
N ILE A 358 -16.71 4.03 5.88
CA ILE A 358 -15.28 3.78 6.00
C ILE A 358 -15.03 2.30 6.29
N VAL A 359 -14.03 1.74 5.61
CA VAL A 359 -13.45 0.43 5.93
C VAL A 359 -12.31 0.74 6.90
N PRO A 360 -12.38 0.45 8.21
CA PRO A 360 -11.30 0.78 9.15
C PRO A 360 -10.04 -0.10 8.96
N VAL A 361 -9.35 0.07 7.83
CA VAL A 361 -8.15 -0.66 7.45
C VAL A 361 -7.05 -0.56 8.51
N SER A 362 -6.94 0.57 9.24
CA SER A 362 -5.96 0.71 10.32
C SER A 362 -6.23 -0.27 11.46
N ALA A 363 -7.49 -0.65 11.71
CA ALA A 363 -7.81 -1.64 12.73
C ALA A 363 -7.33 -3.04 12.33
N ALA A 364 -7.43 -3.39 11.04
CA ALA A 364 -6.87 -4.64 10.53
C ALA A 364 -5.33 -4.64 10.59
N MET A 365 -4.69 -3.53 10.18
CA MET A 365 -3.24 -3.36 10.28
C MET A 365 -2.74 -3.46 11.73
N LEU A 366 -3.43 -2.84 12.69
CA LEU A 366 -3.06 -2.87 14.11
C LEU A 366 -3.16 -4.28 14.72
N ARG A 367 -4.11 -5.08 14.25
CA ARG A 367 -4.33 -6.45 14.73
C ARG A 367 -3.32 -7.44 14.15
N ASP A 368 -2.82 -7.19 12.94
CA ASP A 368 -1.78 -7.98 12.30
C ASP A 368 -0.57 -7.09 11.97
N PRO A 369 0.17 -6.64 12.99
CA PRO A 369 1.31 -5.74 12.80
C PRO A 369 2.41 -6.43 11.98
N GLN A 370 2.56 -7.75 12.08
CA GLN A 370 3.54 -8.49 11.31
C GLN A 370 3.27 -8.40 9.81
N ALA A 371 2.01 -8.55 9.37
CA ALA A 371 1.66 -8.40 7.96
C ALA A 371 1.82 -6.94 7.48
N TYR A 372 1.56 -5.96 8.35
CA TYR A 372 1.73 -4.54 8.00
C TYR A 372 3.21 -4.16 7.89
N ASP A 373 4.04 -4.57 8.85
CA ASP A 373 5.49 -4.37 8.79
C ASP A 373 6.07 -5.05 7.55
N ALA A 374 5.64 -6.29 7.24
CA ALA A 374 6.08 -7.00 6.05
C ALA A 374 5.74 -6.26 4.74
N SER A 375 4.61 -5.53 4.68
CA SER A 375 4.24 -4.76 3.48
C SER A 375 5.12 -3.52 3.29
N LEU A 376 5.58 -2.89 4.37
CA LEU A 376 6.54 -1.79 4.33
C LEU A 376 7.96 -2.29 4.03
N GLU A 377 8.36 -3.37 4.71
CA GLU A 377 9.70 -3.97 4.60
C GLU A 377 9.98 -4.59 3.23
N ALA A 378 8.95 -5.03 2.51
CA ALA A 378 9.08 -5.51 1.12
C ALA A 378 9.73 -4.48 0.18
N PHE A 379 9.60 -3.18 0.50
CA PHE A 379 10.30 -2.11 -0.20
C PHE A 379 11.53 -1.62 0.58
N SER A 380 11.39 -1.41 1.89
CA SER A 380 12.43 -0.72 2.66
C SER A 380 13.67 -1.56 2.93
N ARG A 381 13.54 -2.88 3.16
CA ARG A 381 14.71 -3.74 3.45
C ARG A 381 15.67 -3.85 2.25
N PRO A 382 15.20 -4.19 1.03
CA PRO A 382 16.13 -4.25 -0.10
C PRO A 382 16.73 -2.89 -0.45
N LEU A 383 15.99 -1.79 -0.21
CA LEU A 383 16.51 -0.44 -0.39
C LEU A 383 17.66 -0.13 0.58
N LEU A 384 17.53 -0.53 1.86
CA LEU A 384 18.57 -0.34 2.87
C LEU A 384 19.89 -1.01 2.50
N GLU A 385 19.86 -2.14 1.78
CA GLU A 385 21.06 -2.86 1.35
C GLU A 385 21.87 -2.10 0.29
N ILE A 386 21.24 -1.18 -0.45
CA ILE A 386 21.87 -0.47 -1.57
C ILE A 386 22.12 1.02 -1.31
N VAL A 387 21.50 1.59 -0.28
CA VAL A 387 21.67 2.99 0.11
C VAL A 387 22.91 3.15 0.99
N ASP A 388 23.78 4.10 0.62
CA ASP A 388 24.91 4.52 1.46
C ASP A 388 24.49 5.71 2.33
N TYR A 389 24.44 5.49 3.64
CA TYR A 389 24.11 6.51 4.63
C TYR A 389 25.02 6.45 5.86
N SER A 390 25.06 7.53 6.62
CA SER A 390 25.68 7.59 7.93
C SER A 390 24.80 8.34 8.92
N LEU A 391 24.89 7.97 10.20
CA LEU A 391 24.32 8.71 11.32
C LEU A 391 25.45 9.41 12.08
N ASP A 392 25.24 10.67 12.48
CA ASP A 392 26.16 11.38 13.37
C ASP A 392 25.84 11.12 14.86
N ALA A 393 26.54 11.82 15.76
CA ALA A 393 26.40 11.62 17.21
C ALA A 393 25.04 12.08 17.75
N GLU A 394 24.37 12.96 17.01
CA GLU A 394 23.04 13.50 17.29
C GLU A 394 21.93 12.66 16.63
N GLY A 395 22.29 11.58 15.91
CA GLY A 395 21.37 10.73 15.20
C GLY A 395 20.87 11.31 13.88
N GLN A 396 21.47 12.39 13.37
CA GLN A 396 21.10 12.95 12.07
C GLN A 396 21.66 12.09 10.94
N MET A 397 20.79 11.74 9.99
CA MET A 397 21.17 10.94 8.85
C MET A 397 21.70 11.81 7.71
N THR A 398 22.80 11.38 7.10
CA THR A 398 23.26 11.87 5.79
C THR A 398 23.24 10.73 4.78
N VAL A 399 22.53 10.92 3.66
CA VAL A 399 22.49 9.96 2.55
C VAL A 399 23.48 10.38 1.48
N ARG A 400 24.45 9.52 1.17
CA ARG A 400 25.57 9.80 0.25
C ARG A 400 25.30 9.31 -1.18
N SER A 401 24.52 8.24 -1.32
CA SER A 401 24.15 7.68 -2.62
C SER A 401 22.87 8.29 -3.18
N ASP A 402 22.81 8.56 -4.47
CA ASP A 402 21.56 8.88 -5.15
C ASP A 402 20.82 7.59 -5.55
N ARG A 403 19.64 7.36 -4.95
CA ARG A 403 18.75 6.23 -5.23
C ARG A 403 17.36 6.69 -5.66
N SER A 404 17.25 7.88 -6.26
CA SER A 404 15.95 8.46 -6.66
C SER A 404 15.07 7.54 -7.49
N GLU A 405 15.67 6.74 -8.37
CA GLU A 405 14.90 5.92 -9.32
C GLU A 405 14.03 4.87 -8.62
N TRP A 406 14.45 4.36 -7.47
CA TRP A 406 13.67 3.40 -6.66
C TRP A 406 12.43 4.03 -6.01
N TYR A 407 12.48 5.33 -5.71
CA TYR A 407 11.32 6.07 -5.22
C TYR A 407 10.42 6.60 -6.35
N ARG A 408 11.02 6.90 -7.52
CA ARG A 408 10.26 7.33 -8.71
C ARG A 408 9.49 6.17 -9.32
N PHE A 409 10.06 4.97 -9.31
CA PHE A 409 9.48 3.82 -10.00
C PHE A 409 9.36 2.59 -9.10
N PRO A 410 8.61 2.68 -7.99
CA PRO A 410 8.47 1.56 -7.07
C PRO A 410 7.60 0.45 -7.71
N ASP A 411 8.01 -0.81 -7.51
CA ASP A 411 7.09 -1.95 -7.63
C ASP A 411 6.26 -2.02 -6.35
N LEU A 412 4.95 -1.78 -6.47
CA LEU A 412 3.99 -1.74 -5.37
C LEU A 412 3.07 -2.97 -5.36
N THR A 413 3.46 -4.06 -6.03
CA THR A 413 2.66 -5.30 -6.10
C THR A 413 2.36 -5.87 -4.71
N ARG A 414 3.38 -5.97 -3.85
CA ARG A 414 3.23 -6.51 -2.49
C ARG A 414 2.37 -5.63 -1.59
N GLN A 415 2.51 -4.33 -1.75
CA GLN A 415 1.74 -3.33 -1.04
C GLN A 415 0.26 -3.36 -1.44
N ALA A 416 -0.01 -3.57 -2.73
CA ALA A 416 -1.37 -3.77 -3.24
C ALA A 416 -1.99 -5.06 -2.66
N GLU A 417 -1.29 -6.18 -2.69
CA GLU A 417 -1.76 -7.46 -2.12
C GLU A 417 -2.05 -7.34 -0.62
N ALA A 418 -1.14 -6.70 0.13
CA ALA A 418 -1.33 -6.47 1.56
C ALA A 418 -2.55 -5.60 1.84
N LEU A 419 -2.73 -4.50 1.08
CA LEU A 419 -3.88 -3.62 1.26
C LEU A 419 -5.19 -4.34 0.96
N PHE A 420 -5.24 -5.17 -0.09
CA PHE A 420 -6.41 -6.00 -0.37
C PHE A 420 -6.74 -6.93 0.79
N ARG A 421 -5.76 -7.63 1.36
CA ARG A 421 -5.97 -8.49 2.54
C ARG A 421 -6.51 -7.72 3.73
N PHE A 422 -5.99 -6.52 4.02
CA PHE A 422 -6.54 -5.71 5.11
C PHE A 422 -7.97 -5.25 4.84
N VAL A 423 -8.27 -4.82 3.62
CA VAL A 423 -9.62 -4.43 3.21
C VAL A 423 -10.60 -5.61 3.31
N GLU A 424 -10.19 -6.78 2.85
CA GLU A 424 -10.98 -8.02 2.94
C GLU A 424 -11.29 -8.37 4.40
N GLN A 425 -10.26 -8.44 5.25
CA GLN A 425 -10.43 -8.73 6.67
C GLN A 425 -11.38 -7.73 7.34
N THR A 426 -11.30 -6.46 6.98
CA THR A 426 -12.20 -5.45 7.53
C THR A 426 -13.64 -5.64 7.06
N ILE A 427 -13.87 -5.94 5.78
CA ILE A 427 -15.22 -6.10 5.23
C ILE A 427 -15.86 -7.43 5.66
N GLU A 428 -15.11 -8.51 5.67
CA GLU A 428 -15.65 -9.86 5.90
C GLU A 428 -15.80 -10.20 7.38
N ARG A 429 -15.03 -9.55 8.25
CA ARG A 429 -14.97 -9.90 9.66
C ARG A 429 -15.27 -8.73 10.56
N ASP A 430 -14.48 -7.66 10.44
CA ASP A 430 -14.57 -6.55 11.40
C ASP A 430 -15.91 -5.80 11.25
N LEU A 431 -16.38 -5.53 10.03
CA LEU A 431 -17.65 -4.83 9.81
C LEU A 431 -18.87 -5.65 10.29
N PRO A 432 -19.03 -6.94 9.93
CA PRO A 432 -20.11 -7.78 10.47
C PRO A 432 -20.11 -7.89 12.00
N GLU A 433 -18.94 -8.08 12.62
CA GLU A 433 -18.81 -8.16 14.08
C GLU A 433 -19.28 -6.87 14.76
N GLU A 434 -18.89 -5.70 14.22
CA GLU A 434 -19.30 -4.41 14.78
C GLU A 434 -20.78 -4.12 14.58
N LEU A 435 -21.35 -4.46 13.42
CA LEU A 435 -22.79 -4.35 13.17
C LEU A 435 -23.60 -5.26 14.11
N ALA A 436 -23.14 -6.49 14.33
CA ALA A 436 -23.76 -7.42 15.26
C ALA A 436 -23.69 -6.92 16.71
N PHE A 437 -22.55 -6.38 17.12
CA PHE A 437 -22.36 -5.80 18.45
C PHE A 437 -23.33 -4.64 18.70
N LEU A 438 -23.49 -3.72 17.76
CA LEU A 438 -24.39 -2.57 17.91
C LEU A 438 -25.87 -2.97 17.96
N LYS A 439 -26.28 -3.92 17.11
CA LYS A 439 -27.64 -4.49 17.16
C LYS A 439 -27.90 -5.14 18.53
N GLY A 440 -26.94 -5.91 19.05
CA GLY A 440 -27.05 -6.54 20.36
C GLY A 440 -27.12 -5.53 21.50
N TYR A 441 -26.27 -4.50 21.43
CA TYR A 441 -26.24 -3.41 22.39
C TYR A 441 -27.58 -2.65 22.48
N ASP A 442 -28.23 -2.36 21.35
CA ASP A 442 -29.53 -1.69 21.33
C ASP A 442 -30.66 -2.56 21.85
N ARG A 443 -30.61 -3.86 21.56
CA ARG A 443 -31.53 -4.84 22.12
C ARG A 443 -31.37 -4.92 23.64
N THR A 444 -30.13 -5.00 24.13
CA THR A 444 -29.83 -4.99 25.56
C THR A 444 -30.34 -3.72 26.23
N LYS A 445 -30.09 -2.53 25.66
CA LYS A 445 -30.59 -1.27 26.23
C LYS A 445 -32.11 -1.26 26.40
N ARG A 446 -32.85 -1.67 25.37
CA ARG A 446 -34.32 -1.77 25.43
C ARG A 446 -34.78 -2.72 26.53
N LEU A 447 -34.19 -3.93 26.59
CA LEU A 447 -34.53 -4.92 27.62
C LEU A 447 -34.19 -4.43 29.04
N MET A 448 -33.07 -3.72 29.21
CA MET A 448 -32.67 -3.20 30.52
C MET A 448 -33.57 -2.06 31.00
N GLN A 449 -34.05 -1.21 30.09
CA GLN A 449 -34.99 -0.12 30.40
C GLN A 449 -36.35 -0.65 30.90
N GLU A 450 -36.74 -1.87 30.52
CA GLU A 450 -37.92 -2.56 31.06
C GLU A 450 -37.71 -3.10 32.49
N VAL A 451 -36.46 -3.21 32.94
CA VAL A 451 -36.12 -3.68 34.29
C VAL A 451 -36.04 -2.52 35.27
N VAL A 452 -35.26 -1.50 34.94
CA VAL A 452 -35.02 -0.35 35.81
C VAL A 452 -34.74 0.91 35.00
N ASP A 453 -35.29 2.04 35.46
CA ASP A 453 -35.02 3.36 34.90
C ASP A 453 -33.67 3.89 35.41
N LEU A 454 -32.60 3.47 34.73
CA LEU A 454 -31.24 3.93 35.01
C LEU A 454 -30.83 5.04 34.04
N PRO A 455 -30.03 6.03 34.50
CA PRO A 455 -29.39 6.98 33.60
C PRO A 455 -28.60 6.24 32.51
N ALA A 456 -28.67 6.72 31.26
CA ALA A 456 -28.05 6.06 30.11
C ALA A 456 -26.56 5.70 30.35
N ARG A 457 -25.80 6.59 30.99
CA ARG A 457 -24.39 6.35 31.35
C ARG A 457 -24.19 5.13 32.28
N LYS A 458 -25.13 4.86 33.18
CA LYS A 458 -25.09 3.70 34.09
C LYS A 458 -25.46 2.42 33.36
N LEU A 459 -26.43 2.46 32.44
CA LEU A 459 -26.73 1.34 31.53
C LEU A 459 -25.50 0.97 30.70
N ASP A 460 -24.85 1.97 30.09
CA ASP A 460 -23.65 1.77 29.26
C ASP A 460 -22.50 1.13 30.05
N LEU A 461 -22.30 1.61 31.28
CA LEU A 461 -21.29 1.06 32.18
C LEU A 461 -21.62 -0.39 32.57
N PHE A 462 -22.89 -0.69 32.85
CA PHE A 462 -23.32 -2.04 33.23
C PHE A 462 -23.09 -3.02 32.08
N ILE A 463 -23.53 -2.68 30.87
CA ILE A 463 -23.35 -3.51 29.66
C ILE A 463 -21.85 -3.79 29.44
N ARG A 464 -21.02 -2.75 29.51
CA ARG A 464 -19.56 -2.88 29.33
C ARG A 464 -18.93 -3.83 30.34
N LEU A 465 -19.29 -3.71 31.61
CA LEU A 465 -18.74 -4.55 32.67
C LEU A 465 -19.20 -6.01 32.57
N CYS A 466 -20.44 -6.24 32.18
CA CYS A 466 -20.94 -7.60 31.93
C CYS A 466 -20.28 -8.23 30.71
N GLN A 467 -20.10 -7.49 29.61
CA GLN A 467 -19.39 -7.97 28.41
C GLN A 467 -17.93 -8.37 28.72
N GLN A 468 -17.26 -7.63 29.60
CA GLN A 468 -15.90 -7.96 30.06
C GLN A 468 -15.84 -9.20 30.98
N ASN A 469 -16.97 -9.65 31.51
CA ASN A 469 -17.04 -10.70 32.53
C ASN A 469 -18.13 -11.75 32.22
N GLY A 470 -18.16 -12.20 30.96
CA GLY A 470 -18.98 -13.35 30.54
C GLY A 470 -20.49 -13.17 30.70
N GLY A 471 -20.98 -11.92 30.64
CA GLY A 471 -22.40 -11.58 30.81
C GLY A 471 -22.84 -11.35 32.26
N THR A 472 -21.90 -11.30 33.22
CA THR A 472 -22.21 -11.09 34.65
C THR A 472 -21.43 -9.93 35.24
N LEU A 473 -21.94 -9.30 36.30
CA LEU A 473 -21.29 -8.19 36.98
C LEU A 473 -20.47 -8.71 38.17
N SER A 474 -19.18 -8.36 38.24
CA SER A 474 -18.37 -8.73 39.41
C SER A 474 -18.90 -8.10 40.70
N ALA A 475 -18.77 -8.83 41.83
CA ALA A 475 -19.23 -8.38 43.14
C ALA A 475 -18.66 -7.00 43.54
N ALA A 476 -17.38 -6.74 43.22
CA ALA A 476 -16.74 -5.47 43.50
C ALA A 476 -17.36 -4.30 42.72
N LYS A 477 -17.69 -4.51 41.43
CA LYS A 477 -18.33 -3.48 40.59
C LYS A 477 -19.79 -3.28 40.96
N ARG A 478 -20.48 -4.36 41.34
CA ARG A 478 -21.82 -4.30 41.92
C ARG A 478 -21.85 -3.37 43.14
N GLN A 479 -20.97 -3.58 44.10
CA GLN A 479 -20.94 -2.80 45.33
C GLN A 479 -20.47 -1.35 45.14
N SER A 480 -19.51 -1.11 44.24
CA SER A 480 -18.96 0.23 44.01
C SER A 480 -19.77 1.12 43.07
N GLN A 481 -20.45 0.53 42.07
CA GLN A 481 -21.11 1.30 40.99
C GLN A 481 -22.63 1.12 40.93
N PHE A 482 -23.16 0.05 41.52
CA PHE A 482 -24.57 -0.34 41.38
C PHE A 482 -25.19 -0.79 42.72
N SER A 483 -24.71 -0.23 43.84
CA SER A 483 -25.17 -0.58 45.19
C SER A 483 -26.66 -0.31 45.46
N LEU A 484 -27.27 0.56 44.66
CA LEU A 484 -28.69 0.90 44.75
C LEU A 484 -29.61 -0.15 44.08
N LEU A 485 -29.06 -1.08 43.30
CA LEU A 485 -29.83 -2.11 42.61
C LEU A 485 -29.98 -3.36 43.47
N ARG A 486 -31.20 -3.90 43.53
CA ARG A 486 -31.51 -5.15 44.23
C ARG A 486 -30.98 -6.37 43.47
N ASP A 487 -30.84 -7.48 44.17
CA ASP A 487 -30.38 -8.76 43.60
C ASP A 487 -31.24 -9.22 42.42
N ASP A 488 -32.57 -9.06 42.51
CA ASP A 488 -33.50 -9.38 41.43
C ASP A 488 -33.29 -8.51 40.19
N GLU A 489 -33.03 -7.21 40.39
CA GLU A 489 -32.77 -6.26 39.30
C GLU A 489 -31.45 -6.58 38.61
N ILE A 490 -30.39 -6.84 39.37
CA ILE A 490 -29.08 -7.23 38.81
C ILE A 490 -29.21 -8.50 37.97
N ALA A 491 -29.87 -9.55 38.49
CA ALA A 491 -30.05 -10.79 37.76
C ALA A 491 -30.83 -10.59 36.45
N ARG A 492 -31.88 -9.76 36.46
CA ARG A 492 -32.66 -9.41 35.27
C ARG A 492 -31.87 -8.55 34.28
N LEU A 493 -31.01 -7.64 34.75
CA LEU A 493 -30.14 -6.84 33.89
C LEU A 493 -29.04 -7.70 33.24
N GLU A 494 -28.43 -8.62 33.98
CA GLU A 494 -27.49 -9.61 33.43
C GLU A 494 -28.16 -10.51 32.39
N ASP A 495 -29.41 -10.91 32.65
CA ASP A 495 -30.22 -11.68 31.70
C ASP A 495 -30.56 -10.87 30.43
N ALA A 496 -30.86 -9.57 30.57
CA ALA A 496 -31.04 -8.66 29.44
C ALA A 496 -29.76 -8.50 28.61
N VAL A 497 -28.59 -8.47 29.24
CA VAL A 497 -27.29 -8.50 28.53
C VAL A 497 -27.14 -9.82 27.78
N ARG A 498 -27.33 -10.97 28.44
CA ARG A 498 -27.23 -12.29 27.78
C ARG A 498 -28.20 -12.42 26.59
N LYS A 499 -29.46 -12.01 26.75
CA LYS A 499 -30.48 -12.04 25.69
C LYS A 499 -30.19 -11.08 24.55
N GLY A 500 -29.67 -9.89 24.84
CA GLY A 500 -29.41 -8.89 23.80
C GLY A 500 -28.29 -9.31 22.85
N PHE A 501 -27.26 -9.99 23.37
CA PHE A 501 -26.12 -10.48 22.58
C PHE A 501 -26.21 -11.95 22.16
N ALA A 502 -27.30 -12.64 22.50
CA ALA A 502 -27.56 -13.98 21.99
C ALA A 502 -27.80 -13.94 20.46
N PRO A 503 -27.27 -14.91 19.69
CA PRO A 503 -27.62 -15.03 18.28
C PRO A 503 -29.15 -15.14 18.13
N PRO A 504 -29.75 -14.56 17.07
CA PRO A 504 -31.17 -14.73 16.82
C PRO A 504 -31.50 -16.22 16.75
N ASP A 505 -32.57 -16.64 17.42
CA ASP A 505 -32.95 -18.05 17.53
C ASP A 505 -32.91 -18.74 16.16
N GLY A 506 -32.14 -19.83 16.08
CA GLY A 506 -31.82 -20.51 14.83
C GLY A 506 -33.07 -21.02 14.11
N GLY A 507 -33.41 -20.36 13.00
CA GLY A 507 -34.08 -21.01 11.89
C GLY A 507 -33.07 -21.92 11.19
N GLY A 508 -32.84 -23.12 11.72
CA GLY A 508 -32.12 -24.16 11.00
C GLY A 508 -32.87 -24.51 9.70
N PRO A 509 -32.17 -24.86 8.61
CA PRO A 509 -32.83 -25.29 7.39
C PRO A 509 -33.59 -26.59 7.66
N SER A 510 -34.88 -26.60 7.32
CA SER A 510 -35.63 -27.84 7.07
C SER A 510 -35.42 -28.26 5.63
#